data_AF-A0A485AU25-F1
#
_entry.id   AF-A0A485AU25-F1
#
_cell.length_a   1.000
_cell.length_b   1.000
_cell.length_c   1.000
_cell.angle_alpha   90.00
_cell.angle_beta   90.00
_cell.angle_gamma   90.00
#
_symmetry.space_group_name_H-M   'P 1'
#
loop_
_entity.id
_entity.type
_entity.pdbx_description
1 polymer ?
#
loop_
_entity_poly.entity_id
_entity_poly.type
_entity_poly.pdbx_seq_one_letter_code
_entity_poly.pdbx_strand_id
1 'polypeptide(L)'
;MQVTDSVGMLETYAEVDKSLADLNGNTAEFRLSEDRAFIEGMNQQMAQTLFYGDTSVNPQQFMGLSSRYSSKSAGNGQNIIDAGGTGTDNTSIWLVVWGENTVHGIFPKGQKAGLQMEDKGQETLFDANGGRYEGYRTHYKWDNGLALRDWRYVVRIANIDVSDLSVAGSAANIVSLMVKALHRIPNRGMGKPVFYMNRTIAQALDLQSLDKASLALNVKETEGEFWTTFRGIPIRETDAILETESRVV
;
A
#
# COMPACT_ATOMS: atom_id res chain seq x y z
N MET A 1 22.94 -2.41 16.73
CA MET A 1 21.66 -2.46 17.46
C MET A 1 20.78 -3.48 16.76
N GLN A 2 20.14 -4.38 17.50
CA GLN A 2 19.15 -5.31 16.94
C GLN A 2 17.81 -4.59 16.87
N VAL A 3 17.16 -4.61 15.70
CA VAL A 3 15.83 -4.03 15.49
C VAL A 3 14.83 -5.18 15.37
N THR A 4 13.73 -5.11 16.12
CA THR A 4 12.66 -6.11 16.09
C THR A 4 11.41 -5.45 15.52
N ASP A 5 10.86 -6.03 14.46
CA ASP A 5 9.62 -5.60 13.83
C ASP A 5 8.43 -6.38 14.41
N SER A 6 7.31 -5.69 14.63
CA SER A 6 6.06 -6.28 15.12
C SER A 6 5.12 -6.69 13.98
N VAL A 7 4.17 -7.54 14.32
CA VAL A 7 3.06 -7.96 13.45
C VAL A 7 1.75 -7.41 14.02
N GLY A 8 0.81 -7.09 13.14
CA GLY A 8 -0.56 -6.73 13.46
C GLY A 8 -1.54 -7.80 12.98
N MET A 9 -2.66 -7.92 13.67
CA MET A 9 -3.76 -8.83 13.32
C MET A 9 -4.90 -8.00 12.76
N LEU A 10 -5.28 -8.27 11.51
CA LEU A 10 -6.43 -7.66 10.87
C LEU A 10 -7.51 -8.73 10.69
N GLU A 11 -8.65 -8.57 11.35
CA GLU A 11 -9.73 -9.53 11.29
C GLU A 11 -11.09 -8.85 11.17
N THR A 12 -12.01 -9.51 10.48
CA THR A 12 -13.40 -9.07 10.36
C THR A 12 -14.34 -10.26 10.20
N TYR A 13 -15.59 -10.07 10.59
CA TYR A 13 -16.67 -11.00 10.33
C TYR A 13 -17.58 -10.42 9.24
N ALA A 14 -17.86 -11.23 8.23
CA ALA A 14 -18.93 -10.96 7.27
C ALA A 14 -20.16 -11.75 7.70
N GLU A 15 -21.28 -11.07 7.87
CA GLU A 15 -22.52 -11.63 8.39
C GLU A 15 -23.67 -11.34 7.42
N VAL A 16 -24.43 -12.37 7.06
CA VAL A 16 -25.54 -12.28 6.10
C VAL A 16 -26.76 -13.02 6.65
N ASP A 17 -27.95 -12.42 6.53
CA ASP A 17 -29.20 -13.08 6.92
C ASP A 17 -29.43 -14.39 6.13
N LYS A 18 -29.79 -15.46 6.84
CA LYS A 18 -29.95 -16.79 6.23
C LYS A 18 -31.09 -16.81 5.21
N SER A 19 -32.24 -16.25 5.57
CA SER A 19 -33.41 -16.28 4.71
C SER A 19 -33.13 -15.50 3.43
N LEU A 20 -32.43 -14.38 3.55
CA LEU A 20 -32.02 -13.56 2.41
C LEU A 20 -31.07 -14.32 1.48
N ALA A 21 -30.07 -15.01 2.04
CA ALA A 21 -29.10 -15.78 1.26
C ALA A 21 -29.73 -16.99 0.55
N ASP A 22 -30.74 -17.63 1.15
CA ASP A 22 -31.37 -18.84 0.62
C ASP A 22 -32.47 -18.55 -0.43
N LEU A 23 -32.93 -17.30 -0.58
CA LEU A 23 -34.01 -16.90 -1.51
C LEU A 23 -33.74 -17.25 -2.97
N ASN A 24 -32.49 -17.13 -3.43
CA ASN A 24 -32.13 -17.29 -4.85
C ASN A 24 -31.67 -18.71 -5.19
N GLY A 25 -31.67 -19.66 -4.24
CA GLY A 25 -31.19 -21.03 -4.44
C GLY A 25 -29.69 -21.16 -4.75
N ASN A 26 -28.95 -20.05 -4.68
CA ASN A 26 -27.52 -19.97 -4.96
C ASN A 26 -26.77 -19.25 -3.83
N THR A 27 -27.01 -19.73 -2.60
CA THR A 27 -26.53 -19.17 -1.33
C THR A 27 -25.02 -18.92 -1.34
N ALA A 28 -24.22 -19.82 -1.93
CA ALA A 28 -22.76 -19.68 -1.94
C ALA A 28 -22.27 -18.49 -2.77
N GLU A 29 -22.87 -18.26 -3.95
CA GLU A 29 -22.48 -17.15 -4.82
C GLU A 29 -22.92 -15.82 -4.24
N PHE A 30 -24.12 -15.76 -3.66
CA PHE A 30 -24.62 -14.57 -2.97
C PHE A 30 -23.75 -14.20 -1.76
N ARG A 31 -23.36 -15.18 -0.95
CA ARG A 31 -22.43 -14.94 0.17
C ARG A 31 -21.09 -14.40 -0.32
N LEU A 32 -20.53 -14.96 -1.38
CA LEU A 32 -19.28 -14.46 -1.94
C LEU A 32 -19.43 -13.02 -2.47
N SER A 33 -20.57 -12.64 -3.05
CA SER A 33 -20.77 -11.27 -3.53
C SER A 33 -20.81 -10.25 -2.39
N GLU A 34 -21.43 -10.59 -1.26
CA GLU A 34 -21.43 -9.74 -0.06
C GLU A 34 -20.04 -9.67 0.57
N ASP A 35 -19.36 -10.81 0.67
CA ASP A 35 -18.03 -10.91 1.27
C ASP A 35 -16.95 -10.11 0.49
N ARG A 36 -17.15 -9.84 -0.82
CA ARG A 36 -16.21 -9.04 -1.63
C ARG A 36 -15.97 -7.66 -1.04
N ALA A 37 -16.98 -7.01 -0.48
CA ALA A 37 -16.83 -5.68 0.12
C ALA A 37 -15.94 -5.73 1.37
N PHE A 38 -16.04 -6.79 2.16
CA PHE A 38 -15.20 -7.01 3.35
C PHE A 38 -13.74 -7.28 2.95
N ILE A 39 -13.53 -8.13 1.94
CA ILE A 39 -12.19 -8.42 1.41
C ILE A 39 -11.54 -7.14 0.87
N GLU A 40 -12.28 -6.32 0.14
CA GLU A 40 -11.79 -5.05 -0.39
C GLU A 40 -11.44 -4.06 0.73
N GLY A 41 -12.31 -3.93 1.74
CA GLY A 41 -12.02 -3.11 2.91
C GLY A 41 -10.76 -3.56 3.65
N MET A 42 -10.54 -4.87 3.76
CA MET A 42 -9.31 -5.43 4.35
C MET A 42 -8.07 -5.13 3.49
N ASN A 43 -8.15 -5.22 2.17
CA ASN A 43 -7.06 -4.88 1.27
C ASN A 43 -6.68 -3.41 1.39
N GLN A 44 -7.67 -2.51 1.42
CA GLN A 44 -7.45 -1.08 1.61
C GLN A 44 -6.79 -0.79 2.96
N GLN A 45 -7.29 -1.40 4.04
CA GLN A 45 -6.71 -1.24 5.37
C GLN A 45 -5.27 -1.74 5.43
N MET A 46 -4.98 -2.90 4.82
CA MET A 46 -3.63 -3.46 4.75
C MET A 46 -2.67 -2.52 4.00
N ALA A 47 -3.09 -2.01 2.84
CA ALA A 47 -2.29 -1.08 2.04
C ALA A 47 -2.04 0.24 2.79
N GLN A 48 -3.06 0.79 3.45
CA GLN A 48 -2.91 1.99 4.29
C GLN A 48 -1.93 1.75 5.43
N THR A 49 -2.04 0.63 6.16
CA THR A 49 -1.12 0.29 7.25
C THR A 49 0.31 0.04 6.74
N LEU A 50 0.47 -0.54 5.53
CA LEU A 50 1.78 -0.73 4.92
C LEU A 50 2.55 0.59 4.75
N PHE A 51 1.88 1.64 4.29
CA PHE A 51 2.50 2.94 4.12
C PHE A 51 2.47 3.77 5.42
N TYR A 52 1.36 3.87 6.13
CA TYR A 52 1.16 4.83 7.22
C TYR A 52 1.01 4.24 8.62
N GLY A 53 1.15 2.92 8.79
CA GLY A 53 1.05 2.28 10.10
C GLY A 53 2.04 2.88 11.10
N ASP A 54 1.57 3.19 12.31
CA ASP A 54 2.40 3.74 13.38
C ASP A 54 2.04 3.05 14.71
N THR A 55 2.97 2.23 15.22
CA THR A 55 2.78 1.50 16.48
C THR A 55 2.78 2.40 17.71
N SER A 56 3.26 3.66 17.61
CA SER A 56 3.23 4.60 18.72
C SER A 56 1.84 5.21 18.95
N VAL A 57 1.03 5.29 17.89
CA VAL A 57 -0.35 5.77 17.93
C VAL A 57 -1.34 4.61 17.97
N ASN A 58 -1.12 3.60 17.12
CA ASN A 58 -1.96 2.41 16.99
C ASN A 58 -1.12 1.15 17.25
N PRO A 59 -0.90 0.75 18.51
CA PRO A 59 -0.04 -0.39 18.86
C PRO A 59 -0.50 -1.75 18.28
N GLN A 60 -1.76 -1.84 17.86
CA GLN A 60 -2.35 -3.03 17.25
C GLN A 60 -1.92 -3.24 15.79
N GLN A 61 -1.49 -2.17 15.11
CA GLN A 61 -1.02 -2.20 13.74
C GLN A 61 0.50 -2.45 13.70
N PHE A 62 1.01 -2.91 12.56
CA PHE A 62 2.45 -2.95 12.34
C PHE A 62 2.98 -1.59 11.85
N MET A 63 4.28 -1.35 12.08
CA MET A 63 4.93 -0.11 11.68
C MET A 63 5.16 -0.05 10.16
N GLY A 64 4.51 0.91 9.51
CA GLY A 64 4.57 1.16 8.06
C GLY A 64 5.82 1.94 7.61
N LEU A 65 5.88 2.21 6.31
CA LEU A 65 7.04 2.86 5.68
C LEU A 65 7.16 4.36 6.04
N SER A 66 6.09 5.15 5.94
CA SER A 66 6.09 6.60 6.21
C SER A 66 6.61 6.93 7.60
N SER A 67 6.20 6.17 8.61
CA SER A 67 6.64 6.33 10.00
C SER A 67 8.15 6.07 10.16
N ARG A 68 8.71 5.14 9.37
CA ARG A 68 10.16 4.84 9.33
C ARG A 68 10.97 5.86 8.53
N TYR A 69 10.37 6.50 7.53
CA TYR A 69 10.99 7.54 6.68
C TYR A 69 10.30 8.90 6.91
N SER A 70 10.27 9.33 8.17
CA SER A 70 9.52 10.50 8.65
C SER A 70 10.38 11.75 8.90
N SER A 71 11.73 11.63 8.96
CA SER A 71 12.62 12.79 9.08
C SER A 71 13.90 12.64 8.26
N LYS A 72 14.31 13.75 7.62
CA LYS A 72 15.55 13.84 6.84
C LYS A 72 16.80 13.92 7.72
N SER A 73 16.64 14.21 9.00
CA SER A 73 17.73 14.24 9.99
C SER A 73 18.11 12.85 10.52
N ALA A 74 17.27 11.84 10.30
CA ALA A 74 17.53 10.47 10.72
C ALA A 74 18.66 9.82 9.89
N GLY A 75 19.22 8.71 10.39
CA GLY A 75 20.30 7.99 9.69
C GLY A 75 19.91 7.47 8.30
N ASN A 76 18.63 7.17 8.09
CA ASN A 76 18.05 6.81 6.79
C ASN A 76 17.51 8.01 5.99
N GLY A 77 17.65 9.23 6.50
CA GLY A 77 17.19 10.46 5.85
C GLY A 77 17.82 10.70 4.47
N GLN A 78 18.98 10.08 4.19
CA GLN A 78 19.61 10.08 2.86
C GLN A 78 18.76 9.38 1.78
N ASN A 79 17.88 8.46 2.19
CA ASN A 79 16.91 7.78 1.34
C ASN A 79 15.55 8.50 1.31
N ILE A 80 15.47 9.71 1.86
CA ILE A 80 14.36 10.63 1.69
C ILE A 80 14.80 11.73 0.73
N ILE A 81 14.21 11.74 -0.46
CA ILE A 81 14.44 12.77 -1.48
C ILE A 81 13.34 13.80 -1.32
N ASP A 82 13.73 15.04 -1.05
CA ASP A 82 12.81 16.17 -0.93
C ASP A 82 12.52 16.75 -2.32
N ALA A 83 11.24 16.78 -2.71
CA ALA A 83 10.79 17.39 -3.95
C ALA A 83 10.52 18.90 -3.84
N GLY A 84 10.65 19.46 -2.63
CA GLY A 84 10.64 20.91 -2.40
C GLY A 84 9.28 21.50 -2.02
N GLY A 85 8.21 20.71 -2.04
CA GLY A 85 6.88 21.11 -1.61
C GLY A 85 6.84 21.52 -0.14
N THR A 86 5.86 22.36 0.18
CA THR A 86 5.64 22.88 1.54
C THR A 86 4.19 22.68 1.95
N GLY A 87 3.80 23.03 3.17
CA GLY A 87 2.41 22.87 3.60
C GLY A 87 1.97 21.43 3.83
N THR A 88 0.71 21.15 3.51
CA THR A 88 0.01 19.87 3.80
C THR A 88 -0.60 19.24 2.56
N ASP A 89 -0.46 19.87 1.40
CA ASP A 89 -0.90 19.44 0.08
C ASP A 89 0.21 18.71 -0.68
N ASN A 90 0.89 17.82 0.04
CA ASN A 90 1.98 17.03 -0.50
C ASN A 90 1.58 15.57 -0.67
N THR A 91 2.25 14.92 -1.61
CA THR A 91 2.24 13.46 -1.75
C THR A 91 3.66 12.91 -1.83
N SER A 92 3.79 11.59 -1.90
CA SER A 92 5.08 10.92 -2.02
C SER A 92 5.07 9.75 -2.99
N ILE A 93 6.25 9.49 -3.56
CA ILE A 93 6.52 8.29 -4.37
C ILE A 93 7.45 7.38 -3.58
N TRP A 94 7.18 6.09 -3.63
CA TRP A 94 8.00 5.08 -2.96
C TRP A 94 8.70 4.20 -3.98
N LEU A 95 9.99 3.95 -3.77
CA LEU A 95 10.72 2.88 -4.43
C LEU A 95 11.06 1.83 -3.38
N VAL A 96 10.55 0.62 -3.56
CA VAL A 96 10.73 -0.48 -2.61
C VAL A 96 11.37 -1.66 -3.33
N VAL A 97 12.48 -2.16 -2.82
CA VAL A 97 13.15 -3.36 -3.38
C VAL A 97 12.83 -4.58 -2.54
N TRP A 98 11.77 -5.29 -2.91
CA TRP A 98 11.26 -6.45 -2.17
C TRP A 98 12.22 -7.64 -2.22
N GLY A 99 12.59 -8.17 -1.05
CA GLY A 99 13.55 -9.26 -0.94
C GLY A 99 13.74 -9.72 0.51
N GLU A 100 14.18 -10.97 0.66
CA GLU A 100 14.37 -11.61 1.98
C GLU A 100 15.42 -10.87 2.85
N ASN A 101 16.43 -10.28 2.22
CA ASN A 101 17.50 -9.56 2.91
C ASN A 101 17.32 -8.03 2.90
N THR A 102 16.24 -7.53 2.32
CA THR A 102 15.97 -6.09 2.15
C THR A 102 14.72 -5.68 2.91
N VAL A 103 13.55 -5.84 2.30
CA VAL A 103 12.23 -5.55 2.86
C VAL A 103 11.26 -6.63 2.39
N HIS A 104 10.49 -7.17 3.32
CA HIS A 104 9.52 -8.23 3.05
C HIS A 104 8.40 -8.25 4.08
N GLY A 105 7.26 -8.82 3.69
CA GLY A 105 6.19 -9.13 4.63
C GLY A 105 6.60 -10.27 5.57
N ILE A 106 6.21 -10.16 6.84
CA ILE A 106 6.38 -11.18 7.86
C ILE A 106 5.01 -11.59 8.40
N PHE A 107 4.92 -12.81 8.92
CA PHE A 107 3.72 -13.34 9.53
C PHE A 107 4.10 -14.23 10.72
N PRO A 108 3.21 -14.45 11.70
CA PRO A 108 3.53 -15.23 12.89
C PRO A 108 3.90 -16.68 12.57
N LYS A 109 4.85 -17.25 13.33
CA LYS A 109 5.20 -18.66 13.21
C LYS A 109 4.00 -19.54 13.55
N GLY A 110 3.68 -20.49 12.68
CA GLY A 110 2.54 -21.40 12.83
C GLY A 110 1.26 -20.92 12.15
N GLN A 111 1.22 -19.65 11.70
CA GLN A 111 0.13 -19.12 10.88
C GLN A 111 0.49 -19.21 9.39
N LYS A 112 -0.53 -19.18 8.54
CA LYS A 112 -0.36 -19.07 7.09
C LYS A 112 -0.30 -17.60 6.69
N ALA A 113 0.62 -17.27 5.79
CA ALA A 113 0.66 -15.95 5.16
C ALA A 113 -0.58 -15.71 4.30
N GLY A 114 -0.99 -14.45 4.20
CA GLY A 114 -2.12 -14.04 3.35
C GLY A 114 -3.47 -14.06 4.06
N LEU A 115 -4.49 -13.67 3.32
CA LEU A 115 -5.88 -13.63 3.79
C LEU A 115 -6.41 -15.04 3.99
N GLN A 116 -6.86 -15.33 5.21
CA GLN A 116 -7.50 -16.58 5.58
C GLN A 116 -9.00 -16.36 5.66
N MET A 117 -9.76 -17.21 4.98
CA MET A 117 -11.22 -17.25 5.04
C MET A 117 -11.64 -18.52 5.77
N GLU A 118 -12.48 -18.39 6.78
CA GLU A 118 -13.10 -19.49 7.50
C GLU A 118 -14.62 -19.29 7.52
N ASP A 119 -15.34 -20.18 6.85
CA ASP A 119 -16.80 -20.22 6.94
C ASP A 119 -17.22 -20.81 8.30
N LYS A 120 -17.86 -20.01 9.16
CA LYS A 120 -18.39 -20.45 10.45
C LYS A 120 -19.75 -21.15 10.32
N GLY A 121 -20.38 -21.06 9.16
CA GLY A 121 -21.70 -21.62 8.89
C GLY A 121 -22.83 -20.79 9.48
N GLN A 122 -23.93 -21.46 9.82
CA GLN A 122 -25.12 -20.83 10.40
C GLN A 122 -24.91 -20.54 11.89
N GLU A 123 -25.19 -19.32 12.31
CA GLU A 123 -25.13 -18.88 13.70
C GLU A 123 -26.29 -17.94 14.02
N THR A 124 -26.71 -17.92 15.28
CA THR A 124 -27.70 -16.95 15.76
C THR A 124 -27.00 -15.60 15.94
N LEU A 125 -27.42 -14.62 15.15
CA LEU A 125 -26.94 -13.24 15.14
C LEU A 125 -27.91 -12.31 15.90
N PHE A 126 -27.45 -11.09 16.16
CA PHE A 126 -28.22 -10.06 16.86
C PHE A 126 -28.41 -8.83 15.97
N ASP A 127 -29.64 -8.35 15.87
CA ASP A 127 -29.94 -7.08 15.20
C ASP A 127 -29.53 -5.87 16.08
N ALA A 128 -29.64 -4.66 15.53
CA ALA A 128 -29.29 -3.43 16.25
C ALA A 128 -30.12 -3.18 17.53
N ASN A 129 -31.29 -3.81 17.65
CA ASN A 129 -32.18 -3.73 18.82
C ASN A 129 -32.01 -4.93 19.77
N GLY A 130 -31.06 -5.83 19.52
CA GLY A 130 -30.82 -7.05 20.30
C GLY A 130 -31.78 -8.21 19.99
N GLY A 131 -32.61 -8.10 18.95
CA GLY A 131 -33.41 -9.19 18.41
C GLY A 131 -32.54 -10.27 17.79
N ARG A 132 -32.92 -11.53 17.97
CA ARG A 132 -32.17 -12.69 17.44
C ARG A 132 -32.67 -13.04 16.05
N TYR A 133 -31.75 -13.29 15.13
CA TYR A 133 -32.05 -13.84 13.80
C TYR A 133 -31.00 -14.88 13.40
N GLU A 134 -31.35 -15.74 12.45
CA GLU A 134 -30.43 -16.77 11.94
C GLU A 134 -29.66 -16.21 10.75
N GLY A 135 -28.34 -16.26 10.80
CA GLY A 135 -27.47 -15.77 9.72
C GLY A 135 -26.32 -16.72 9.43
N TYR A 136 -25.68 -16.49 8.29
CA TYR A 136 -24.39 -17.10 7.97
C TYR A 136 -23.26 -16.14 8.35
N ARG A 137 -22.18 -16.69 8.91
CA ARG A 137 -21.00 -15.92 9.30
C ARG A 137 -19.75 -16.46 8.62
N THR A 138 -18.98 -15.58 8.01
CA THR A 138 -17.64 -15.85 7.49
C THR A 138 -16.62 -15.03 8.28
N HIS A 139 -15.54 -15.66 8.72
CA HIS A 139 -14.43 -14.99 9.39
C HIS A 139 -13.27 -14.79 8.42
N TYR A 140 -12.83 -13.55 8.30
CA TYR A 140 -11.66 -13.18 7.52
C TYR A 140 -10.55 -12.73 8.47
N LYS A 141 -9.37 -13.33 8.32
CA LYS A 141 -8.22 -13.05 9.16
C LYS A 141 -6.96 -12.88 8.34
N TRP A 142 -6.20 -11.84 8.65
CA TRP A 142 -4.94 -11.54 8.00
C TRP A 142 -3.91 -11.02 9.01
N ASP A 143 -3.00 -11.91 9.41
CA ASP A 143 -1.90 -11.59 10.33
C ASP A 143 -0.65 -11.19 9.51
N ASN A 144 -0.23 -9.92 9.57
CA ASN A 144 0.95 -9.45 8.83
C ASN A 144 1.81 -8.48 9.63
N GLY A 145 3.07 -8.41 9.26
CA GLY A 145 3.96 -7.29 9.58
C GLY A 145 4.87 -6.97 8.39
N LEU A 146 5.67 -5.94 8.58
CA LEU A 146 6.67 -5.51 7.60
C LEU A 146 8.04 -5.54 8.26
N ALA A 147 8.94 -6.37 7.72
CA ALA A 147 10.33 -6.37 8.13
C ALA A 147 11.15 -5.45 7.21
N LEU A 148 11.84 -4.47 7.82
CA LEU A 148 12.78 -3.61 7.12
C LEU A 148 14.20 -3.95 7.59
N ARG A 149 14.80 -4.97 6.96
CA ARG A 149 16.15 -5.43 7.30
C ARG A 149 17.24 -4.44 6.90
N ASP A 150 17.06 -3.81 5.75
CA ASP A 150 17.99 -2.80 5.23
C ASP A 150 17.24 -1.61 4.67
N TRP A 151 17.32 -0.48 5.39
CA TRP A 151 16.69 0.77 5.01
C TRP A 151 17.22 1.33 3.67
N ARG A 152 18.42 0.93 3.23
CA ARG A 152 19.00 1.42 1.97
C ARG A 152 18.21 0.98 0.75
N TYR A 153 17.34 -0.01 0.89
CA TYR A 153 16.55 -0.61 -0.18
C TYR A 153 15.13 -0.05 -0.31
N VAL A 154 14.80 0.97 0.47
CA VAL A 154 13.57 1.74 0.31
C VAL A 154 13.92 3.22 0.19
N VAL A 155 13.29 3.92 -0.74
CA VAL A 155 13.47 5.36 -0.96
C VAL A 155 12.10 6.02 -0.98
N ARG A 156 11.97 7.12 -0.25
CA ARG A 156 10.79 7.99 -0.28
C ARG A 156 11.15 9.26 -1.03
N ILE A 157 10.43 9.59 -2.09
CA ILE A 157 10.42 10.93 -2.68
C ILE A 157 9.28 11.67 -2.00
N ALA A 158 9.59 12.50 -1.01
CA ALA A 158 8.61 13.21 -0.19
C ALA A 158 8.39 14.64 -0.69
N ASN A 159 7.34 15.28 -0.18
CA ASN A 159 7.04 16.71 -0.40
C ASN A 159 6.81 17.05 -1.87
N ILE A 160 6.09 16.18 -2.60
CA ILE A 160 5.65 16.51 -3.95
C ILE A 160 4.36 17.31 -3.81
N ASP A 161 4.41 18.61 -4.04
CA ASP A 161 3.25 19.50 -3.97
C ASP A 161 2.26 19.14 -5.09
N VAL A 162 1.05 18.75 -4.72
CA VAL A 162 0.01 18.31 -5.65
C VAL A 162 -0.58 19.48 -6.43
N SER A 163 -0.65 20.66 -5.81
CA SER A 163 -1.24 21.85 -6.42
C SER A 163 -0.38 22.38 -7.58
N ASP A 164 0.94 22.28 -7.43
CA ASP A 164 1.93 22.72 -8.42
C ASP A 164 2.08 21.76 -9.62
N LEU A 165 1.57 20.52 -9.55
CA LEU A 165 1.71 19.54 -10.64
C LEU A 165 1.03 19.98 -11.94
N SER A 166 -0.03 20.79 -11.83
CA SER A 166 -0.79 21.32 -12.97
C SER A 166 -0.21 22.60 -13.55
N VAL A 167 0.75 23.24 -12.87
CA VAL A 167 1.31 24.53 -13.23
C VAL A 167 2.61 24.35 -14.01
N ALA A 168 2.58 24.72 -15.29
CA ALA A 168 3.75 24.65 -16.17
C ALA A 168 4.92 25.48 -15.60
N GLY A 169 6.05 24.82 -15.33
CA GLY A 169 7.29 25.45 -14.83
C GLY A 169 7.50 25.36 -13.32
N SER A 170 6.44 25.15 -12.53
CA SER A 170 6.53 24.92 -11.07
C SER A 170 6.47 23.43 -10.71
N ALA A 171 5.86 22.61 -11.57
CA ALA A 171 5.72 21.18 -11.35
C ALA A 171 7.07 20.49 -11.08
N ALA A 172 7.11 19.70 -10.01
CA ALA A 172 8.28 18.88 -9.69
C ALA A 172 8.63 17.94 -10.87
N ASN A 173 9.90 17.87 -11.22
CA ASN A 173 10.38 16.99 -12.28
C ASN A 173 10.47 15.54 -11.76
N ILE A 174 9.34 14.82 -11.85
CA ILE A 174 9.15 13.48 -11.29
C ILE A 174 10.19 12.51 -11.86
N VAL A 175 10.41 12.55 -13.18
CA VAL A 175 11.39 11.70 -13.87
C VAL A 175 12.78 11.84 -13.26
N SER A 176 13.23 13.08 -13.01
CA SER A 176 14.56 13.32 -12.44
C SER A 176 14.65 12.88 -10.98
N LEU A 177 13.57 13.03 -10.20
CA LEU A 177 13.48 12.54 -8.83
C LEU A 177 13.51 11.01 -8.78
N MET A 178 12.80 10.33 -9.69
CA MET A 178 12.84 8.87 -9.84
C MET A 178 14.24 8.37 -10.23
N VAL A 179 14.96 9.07 -11.13
CA VAL A 179 16.37 8.73 -11.41
C VAL A 179 17.22 8.84 -10.15
N LYS A 180 17.09 9.94 -9.38
CA LYS A 180 17.82 10.08 -8.10
C LYS A 180 17.49 8.92 -7.15
N ALA A 181 16.23 8.50 -7.05
CA ALA A 181 15.82 7.38 -6.21
C ALA A 181 16.51 6.06 -6.62
N LEU A 182 16.61 5.77 -7.93
CA LEU A 182 17.32 4.59 -8.42
C LEU A 182 18.79 4.57 -8.01
N HIS A 183 19.44 5.73 -7.97
CA HIS A 183 20.85 5.86 -7.58
C HIS A 183 21.08 5.86 -6.06
N ARG A 184 20.02 5.90 -5.24
CA ARG A 184 20.13 5.66 -3.79
C ARG A 184 20.24 4.18 -3.45
N ILE A 185 19.69 3.30 -4.30
CA ILE A 185 19.71 1.85 -4.07
C ILE A 185 21.12 1.29 -4.36
N PRO A 186 21.79 0.63 -3.40
CA PRO A 186 23.16 0.11 -3.60
C PRO A 186 23.26 -0.98 -4.68
N ASN A 187 22.39 -2.00 -4.62
CA ASN A 187 22.36 -3.09 -5.59
C ASN A 187 20.94 -3.54 -5.91
N ARG A 188 20.40 -3.06 -7.03
CA ARG A 188 19.02 -3.38 -7.48
C ARG A 188 18.76 -4.88 -7.68
N GLY A 189 19.79 -5.70 -7.85
CA GLY A 189 19.66 -7.16 -8.04
C GLY A 189 19.39 -7.96 -6.77
N MET A 190 19.42 -7.34 -5.57
CA MET A 190 19.15 -8.04 -4.31
C MET A 190 17.65 -8.35 -4.07
N GLY A 191 16.77 -7.89 -4.95
CA GLY A 191 15.34 -8.11 -4.84
C GLY A 191 14.59 -7.63 -6.07
N LYS A 192 13.27 -7.47 -5.93
CA LYS A 192 12.38 -6.96 -6.98
C LYS A 192 12.05 -5.49 -6.71
N PRO A 193 12.68 -4.53 -7.40
CA PRO A 193 12.32 -3.12 -7.28
C PRO A 193 10.93 -2.85 -7.83
N VAL A 194 10.15 -2.03 -7.14
CA VAL A 194 8.81 -1.58 -7.55
C VAL A 194 8.62 -0.13 -7.12
N PHE A 195 8.10 0.70 -8.02
CA PHE A 195 7.63 2.04 -7.67
C PHE A 195 6.16 2.00 -7.25
N TYR A 196 5.81 2.75 -6.21
CA TYR A 196 4.43 2.98 -5.78
C TYR A 196 4.14 4.47 -5.77
N MET A 197 3.01 4.84 -6.35
CA MET A 197 2.51 6.22 -6.40
C MET A 197 0.99 6.22 -6.48
N ASN A 198 0.34 7.32 -6.11
CA ASN A 198 -1.09 7.51 -6.32
C ASN A 198 -1.40 7.86 -7.79
N ARG A 199 -2.69 7.78 -8.15
CA ARG A 199 -3.20 8.09 -9.49
C ARG A 199 -2.82 9.49 -9.99
N THR A 200 -2.79 10.49 -9.12
CA THR A 200 -2.51 11.89 -9.50
C THR A 200 -1.06 12.07 -9.92
N ILE A 201 -0.13 11.41 -9.22
CA ILE A 201 1.28 11.39 -9.65
C ILE A 201 1.48 10.54 -10.90
N ALA A 202 0.76 9.42 -11.04
CA ALA A 202 0.83 8.61 -12.25
C ALA A 202 0.38 9.41 -13.49
N GLN A 203 -0.71 10.16 -13.38
CA GLN A 203 -1.17 11.09 -14.42
C GLN A 203 -0.12 12.18 -14.72
N ALA A 204 0.45 12.82 -13.70
CA ALA A 204 1.46 13.85 -13.90
C ALA A 204 2.74 13.30 -14.55
N LEU A 205 3.14 12.07 -14.21
CA LEU A 205 4.27 11.39 -14.82
C LEU A 205 4.00 11.08 -16.30
N ASP A 206 2.79 10.64 -16.64
CA ASP A 206 2.39 10.37 -18.02
C ASP A 206 2.41 11.65 -18.87
N LEU A 207 1.82 12.74 -18.38
CA LEU A 207 1.87 14.06 -19.04
C LEU A 207 3.31 14.56 -19.23
N GLN A 208 4.17 14.46 -18.21
CA GLN A 208 5.59 14.84 -18.34
C GLN A 208 6.36 13.99 -19.35
N SER A 209 5.92 12.75 -19.60
CA SER A 209 6.52 11.85 -20.58
C SER A 209 6.17 12.20 -22.03
N LEU A 210 5.01 12.82 -22.25
CA LEU A 210 4.59 13.32 -23.57
C LEU A 210 5.38 14.57 -23.97
N ASP A 211 5.57 15.50 -23.04
CA ASP A 211 6.26 16.78 -23.29
C ASP A 211 7.77 16.59 -23.52
N LYS A 212 8.37 15.62 -22.83
CA LYS A 212 9.76 15.24 -23.01
C LYS A 212 9.76 13.83 -23.58
N ALA A 213 9.86 13.72 -24.91
CA ALA A 213 10.14 12.46 -25.61
C ALA A 213 11.44 11.83 -25.04
N SER A 214 11.31 11.14 -23.92
CA SER A 214 12.38 10.57 -23.12
C SER A 214 12.21 9.07 -23.19
N LEU A 215 13.21 8.40 -23.75
CA LEU A 215 13.33 6.96 -23.99
C LEU A 215 13.18 6.07 -22.72
N ALA A 216 12.77 6.62 -21.58
CA ALA A 216 12.82 5.97 -20.27
C ALA A 216 11.50 5.35 -19.79
N LEU A 217 10.34 5.79 -20.32
CA LEU A 217 9.03 5.23 -19.99
C LEU A 217 8.61 4.27 -21.11
N ASN A 218 8.45 2.99 -20.79
CA ASN A 218 7.91 2.01 -21.72
C ASN A 218 6.60 1.46 -21.16
N VAL A 219 5.55 1.52 -21.96
CA VAL A 219 4.29 0.83 -21.70
C VAL A 219 4.44 -0.59 -22.27
N LYS A 220 4.41 -1.59 -21.40
CA LYS A 220 4.48 -3.00 -21.82
C LYS A 220 3.16 -3.69 -21.47
N GLU A 221 2.55 -4.31 -22.45
CA GLU A 221 1.42 -5.20 -22.25
C GLU A 221 1.94 -6.56 -21.76
N THR A 222 1.48 -7.02 -20.60
CA THR A 222 1.75 -8.37 -20.09
C THR A 222 0.47 -8.86 -19.43
N GLU A 223 -0.05 -9.99 -19.91
CA GLU A 223 -1.32 -10.59 -19.42
C GLU A 223 -2.56 -9.68 -19.56
N GLY A 224 -2.58 -8.78 -20.56
CA GLY A 224 -3.71 -7.88 -20.82
C GLY A 224 -3.75 -6.62 -19.93
N GLU A 225 -2.78 -6.46 -19.03
CA GLU A 225 -2.59 -5.22 -18.25
C GLU A 225 -1.44 -4.39 -18.84
N PHE A 226 -1.67 -3.09 -19.00
CA PHE A 226 -0.64 -2.14 -19.43
C PHE A 226 0.21 -1.73 -18.23
N TRP A 227 1.44 -2.24 -18.18
CA TRP A 227 2.40 -1.87 -17.14
C TRP A 227 3.23 -0.68 -17.62
N THR A 228 3.18 0.43 -16.88
CA THR A 228 4.16 1.49 -17.04
C THR A 228 5.45 1.07 -16.34
N THR A 229 6.54 1.00 -17.10
CA THR A 229 7.86 0.70 -16.55
C THR A 229 8.77 1.90 -16.69
N PHE A 230 9.51 2.20 -15.64
CA PHE A 230 10.55 3.21 -15.64
C PHE A 230 11.91 2.54 -15.57
N ARG A 231 12.68 2.60 -16.66
CA ARG A 231 14.01 1.95 -16.77
C ARG A 231 13.99 0.45 -16.37
N GLY A 232 12.93 -0.26 -16.76
CA GLY A 232 12.75 -1.69 -16.47
C GLY A 232 12.22 -2.02 -15.08
N ILE A 233 11.84 -1.00 -14.29
CA ILE A 233 11.23 -1.18 -12.97
C ILE A 233 9.72 -0.90 -13.09
N PRO A 234 8.84 -1.81 -12.63
CA PRO A 234 7.40 -1.62 -12.71
C PRO A 234 6.95 -0.48 -11.80
N ILE A 235 5.99 0.29 -12.29
CA ILE A 235 5.23 1.26 -11.51
C ILE A 235 3.89 0.61 -11.13
N ARG A 236 3.50 0.76 -9.87
CA ARG A 236 2.23 0.30 -9.31
C ARG A 236 1.48 1.50 -8.77
N GLU A 237 0.23 1.64 -9.19
CA GLU A 237 -0.67 2.64 -8.62
C GLU A 237 -1.26 2.10 -7.31
N THR A 238 -1.35 2.96 -6.30
CA THR A 238 -1.97 2.62 -5.03
C THR A 238 -2.73 3.83 -4.49
N ASP A 239 -4.02 3.63 -4.22
CA ASP A 239 -4.88 4.64 -3.63
C ASP A 239 -4.64 4.85 -2.13
N ALA A 240 -3.86 3.97 -1.51
CA ALA A 240 -3.48 4.13 -0.11
C ALA A 240 -2.59 5.35 0.13
N ILE A 241 -1.80 5.79 -0.87
CA ILE A 241 -0.90 6.96 -0.73
C ILE A 241 -1.72 8.24 -0.77
N LEU A 242 -1.56 9.07 0.26
CA LEU A 242 -2.33 10.30 0.43
C LEU A 242 -1.80 11.45 -0.45
N GLU A 243 -2.70 12.36 -0.79
CA GLU A 243 -2.40 13.64 -1.47
C GLU A 243 -2.25 14.81 -0.49
N THR A 244 -2.49 14.54 0.80
CA THR A 244 -2.47 15.54 1.87
C THR A 244 -1.47 15.17 2.96
N GLU A 245 -0.30 14.67 2.58
CA GLU A 245 0.78 14.38 3.50
C GLU A 245 1.35 15.68 4.09
N SER A 246 1.59 15.68 5.39
CA SER A 246 2.39 16.71 6.04
C SER A 246 3.81 16.69 5.49
N ARG A 247 4.40 17.87 5.32
CA ARG A 247 5.79 18.03 4.89
C ARG A 247 6.76 17.29 5.82
N VAL A 248 7.66 16.52 5.21
CA VAL A 248 8.79 15.85 5.85
C VAL A 248 9.99 16.80 5.96
N VAL A 249 10.57 16.91 7.16
CA VAL A 249 11.68 17.83 7.50
C VAL A 249 12.96 17.12 7.93
#